data_AF-A0A8B9UV71-F1
#
_entry.id   AF-A0A8B9UV71-F1
#
_cell.length_a   1.000
_cell.length_b   1.000
_cell.length_c   1.000
_cell.angle_alpha   90.00
_cell.angle_beta   90.00
_cell.angle_gamma   90.00
#
_symmetry.space_group_name_H-M   'P 1'
#
loop_
_entity.id
_entity.type
_entity.pdbx_description
1 polymer ?
#
loop_
_entity_poly.entity_id
_entity_poly.type
_entity_poly.pdbx_seq_one_letter_code
_entity_poly.pdbx_strand_id
1 'polypeptide(L)'
;LGGNLPPHTLRLLYKEVSTLTSDPPAGIKLFPNEEDVTDVQVTIEGPEGTPYAGGLFRMKLVLGKEFPAAPPKGFFLTKIFHPNVGPGGEICVNVLKRDWKAELGLRHVLLRCGGMGYIPFGGVPHIWGGLY
;
A
#
# COMPACT_ATOMS: atom_id res chain seq x y z
N LEU A 1 -4.20 18.90 -2.21
CA LEU A 1 -3.97 18.22 -3.52
C LEU A 1 -4.91 17.01 -3.59
N GLY A 2 -6.23 17.23 -3.60
CA GLY A 2 -7.21 16.17 -3.85
C GLY A 2 -7.53 16.15 -5.34
N GLY A 3 -7.26 15.04 -6.00
CA GLY A 3 -7.64 14.88 -7.41
C GLY A 3 -9.16 14.83 -7.50
N ASN A 4 -9.77 15.65 -8.36
CA ASN A 4 -11.21 15.58 -8.62
C ASN A 4 -11.50 14.27 -9.38
N LEU A 5 -11.67 13.18 -8.63
CA LEU A 5 -12.03 11.87 -9.16
C LEU A 5 -13.48 11.92 -9.66
N PRO A 6 -13.80 11.21 -10.74
CA PRO A 6 -15.16 11.22 -11.24
C PRO A 6 -16.14 10.69 -10.18
N PRO A 7 -17.38 11.21 -10.10
CA PRO A 7 -18.32 10.91 -9.01
C PRO A 7 -18.60 9.41 -8.81
N HIS A 8 -18.62 8.65 -9.91
CA HIS A 8 -18.79 7.20 -9.86
C HIS A 8 -17.61 6.50 -9.18
N THR A 9 -16.39 6.97 -9.43
CA THR A 9 -15.15 6.42 -8.84
C THR A 9 -15.09 6.77 -7.36
N LEU A 10 -15.45 7.99 -6.97
CA LEU A 10 -15.56 8.38 -5.56
C LEU A 10 -16.54 7.48 -4.81
N ARG A 11 -17.70 7.19 -5.38
CA ARG A 11 -18.71 6.32 -4.74
C ARG A 11 -18.21 4.87 -4.57
N LEU A 12 -17.49 4.34 -5.56
CA LEU A 12 -16.86 3.02 -5.45
C LEU A 12 -15.76 3.01 -4.38
N LEU A 13 -14.94 4.05 -4.36
CA LEU A 13 -13.87 4.23 -3.40
C LEU A 13 -14.39 4.30 -1.97
N TYR A 14 -15.42 5.12 -1.71
CA TYR A 14 -16.07 5.19 -0.39
C TYR A 14 -16.57 3.82 0.07
N LYS A 15 -17.22 3.08 -0.83
CA LYS A 15 -17.72 1.73 -0.52
C LYS A 15 -16.56 0.78 -0.21
N GLU A 16 -15.49 0.82 -1.00
CA GLU A 16 -14.32 -0.03 -0.81
C GLU A 16 -13.59 0.28 0.50
N VAL A 17 -13.34 1.55 0.78
CA VAL A 17 -12.69 2.03 2.00
C VAL A 17 -13.52 1.67 3.23
N SER A 18 -14.83 1.86 3.18
CA SER A 18 -15.73 1.45 4.27
C SER A 18 -15.68 -0.06 4.49
N THR A 19 -15.71 -0.85 3.41
CA THR A 19 -15.61 -2.32 3.48
C THR A 19 -14.27 -2.75 4.10
N LEU A 20 -13.16 -2.14 3.68
CA LEU A 20 -11.83 -2.46 4.19
C LEU A 20 -11.63 -2.00 5.64
N THR A 21 -12.29 -0.93 6.05
CA THR A 21 -12.26 -0.48 7.45
C THR A 21 -13.02 -1.44 8.35
N SER A 22 -14.16 -1.96 7.90
CA SER A 22 -14.97 -2.93 8.65
C SER A 22 -14.41 -4.37 8.60
N ASP A 23 -13.82 -4.77 7.47
CA ASP A 23 -13.21 -6.08 7.24
C ASP A 23 -11.80 -5.89 6.64
N PRO A 24 -10.83 -5.53 7.50
CA PRO A 24 -9.47 -5.33 7.04
C PRO A 24 -8.76 -6.67 6.81
N PRO A 25 -7.83 -6.75 5.83
CA PRO A 25 -6.96 -7.91 5.67
C PRO A 25 -6.12 -8.16 6.94
N ALA A 26 -5.72 -9.41 7.16
CA ALA A 26 -4.86 -9.78 8.28
C ALA A 26 -3.56 -8.95 8.28
N GLY A 27 -3.21 -8.39 9.44
CA GLY A 27 -2.03 -7.54 9.59
C GLY A 27 -2.15 -6.15 8.96
N ILE A 28 -3.33 -5.74 8.47
CA ILE A 28 -3.54 -4.42 7.88
C ILE A 28 -4.65 -3.70 8.64
N LYS A 29 -4.52 -2.39 8.86
CA LYS A 29 -5.62 -1.55 9.36
C LYS A 29 -5.68 -0.29 8.53
N LEU A 30 -6.90 0.15 8.21
CA LEU A 30 -7.14 1.36 7.43
C LEU A 30 -7.64 2.48 8.33
N PHE A 31 -7.15 3.68 8.05
CA PHE A 31 -7.50 4.95 8.67
C PHE A 31 -7.87 5.92 7.54
N PRO A 32 -9.13 5.84 7.05
CA PRO A 32 -9.58 6.75 6.02
C PRO A 32 -9.62 8.20 6.53
N ASN A 33 -9.28 9.14 5.66
CA ASN A 33 -9.49 10.54 5.93
C ASN A 33 -10.96 10.90 5.61
N GLU A 34 -11.68 11.42 6.61
CA GLU A 34 -13.09 11.79 6.49
C GLU A 34 -13.32 13.03 5.59
N GLU A 35 -12.31 13.91 5.50
CA GLU A 35 -12.35 15.11 4.67
C GLU A 35 -11.92 14.84 3.23
N ASP A 36 -11.01 13.88 3.02
CA ASP A 36 -10.46 13.54 1.71
C ASP A 36 -10.28 12.02 1.55
N VAL A 37 -11.29 11.36 0.98
CA VAL A 37 -11.24 9.91 0.71
C VAL A 37 -10.13 9.51 -0.27
N THR A 38 -9.52 10.47 -0.97
CA THR A 38 -8.36 10.23 -1.85
C THR A 38 -7.04 10.08 -1.08
N ASP A 39 -7.06 10.36 0.22
CA ASP A 39 -5.97 10.20 1.17
C ASP A 39 -6.30 9.08 2.16
N VAL A 40 -5.70 7.91 1.96
CA VAL A 40 -5.95 6.74 2.80
C VAL A 40 -4.69 6.39 3.57
N GLN A 41 -4.74 6.52 4.89
CA GLN A 41 -3.66 6.04 5.74
C GLN A 41 -3.92 4.61 6.16
N VAL A 42 -2.86 3.81 6.27
CA VAL A 42 -2.95 2.42 6.67
C VAL A 42 -1.76 2.05 7.54
N THR A 43 -1.95 1.07 8.42
CA THR A 43 -0.84 0.41 9.13
C THR A 43 -0.74 -1.02 8.67
N ILE A 44 0.49 -1.48 8.47
CA ILE A 44 0.81 -2.85 8.10
C ILE A 44 1.73 -3.46 9.16
N GLU A 45 1.32 -4.60 9.69
CA GLU A 45 2.13 -5.45 10.54
C GLU A 45 3.14 -6.20 9.68
N GLY A 46 4.40 -6.15 10.09
CA GLY A 46 5.47 -6.83 9.41
C GLY A 46 5.25 -8.34 9.45
N PRO A 47 5.29 -9.04 8.29
CA PRO A 47 4.99 -10.46 8.26
C PRO A 47 6.02 -11.29 9.05
N GLU A 48 5.54 -12.33 9.71
CA GLU A 48 6.40 -13.31 10.37
C GLU A 48 7.36 -13.96 9.36
N GLY A 49 8.58 -14.31 9.81
CA GLY A 49 9.60 -14.90 8.94
C GLY A 49 10.31 -13.90 8.01
N THR A 50 10.04 -12.59 8.14
CA THR A 50 10.74 -11.51 7.43
C THR A 50 11.55 -10.66 8.41
N PRO A 51 12.55 -9.89 7.96
CA PRO A 51 13.26 -8.93 8.82
C PRO A 51 12.35 -7.82 9.40
N TYR A 52 11.12 -7.73 8.91
CA TYR A 52 10.13 -6.75 9.36
C TYR A 52 9.21 -7.32 10.46
N ALA A 53 9.31 -8.61 10.78
CA ALA A 53 8.44 -9.29 11.75
C ALA A 53 8.38 -8.55 13.09
N GLY A 54 7.15 -8.38 13.61
CA GLY A 54 6.90 -7.63 14.85
C GLY A 54 6.94 -6.09 14.70
N GLY A 55 7.30 -5.58 13.52
CA GLY A 55 7.23 -4.16 13.19
C GLY A 55 5.83 -3.71 12.79
N LEU A 56 5.51 -2.42 13.04
CA LEU A 56 4.28 -1.79 12.56
C LEU A 56 4.62 -0.60 11.64
N PHE A 57 4.28 -0.74 10.37
CA PHE A 57 4.64 0.19 9.31
C PHE A 57 3.45 1.04 8.91
N ARG A 58 3.54 2.35 9.13
CA ARG A 58 2.55 3.32 8.65
C ARG A 58 2.82 3.62 7.19
N MET A 59 1.77 3.57 6.40
CA MET A 59 1.75 3.87 4.97
C MET A 59 0.62 4.84 4.67
N LYS A 60 0.81 5.62 3.61
CA LYS A 60 -0.15 6.53 3.02
C LYS A 60 -0.35 6.19 1.55
N LEU A 61 -1.61 6.03 1.15
CA LEU A 61 -2.02 5.87 -0.25
C LEU A 61 -2.69 7.16 -0.71
N VAL A 62 -2.21 7.70 -1.83
CA VAL A 62 -2.74 8.91 -2.46
C VAL A 62 -3.32 8.54 -3.82
N LEU A 63 -4.63 8.67 -3.96
CA LEU A 63 -5.34 8.42 -5.21
C LEU A 63 -5.24 9.66 -6.11
N GLY A 64 -4.47 9.54 -7.19
CA GLY A 64 -4.33 10.60 -8.18
C GLY A 64 -5.53 10.70 -9.12
N LYS A 65 -5.58 11.76 -9.92
CA LYS A 65 -6.63 11.99 -10.94
C LYS A 65 -6.75 10.88 -11.99
N GLU A 66 -5.69 10.11 -12.17
CA GLU A 66 -5.64 8.99 -13.12
C GLU A 66 -6.22 7.70 -12.55
N PHE A 67 -6.61 7.66 -11.28
CA PHE A 67 -7.26 6.49 -10.69
C PHE A 67 -8.69 6.32 -11.25
N PRO A 68 -9.14 5.09 -11.58
CA PRO A 68 -8.45 3.80 -11.39
C PRO A 68 -7.58 3.36 -12.58
N ALA A 69 -7.48 4.14 -13.67
CA ALA A 69 -6.65 3.78 -14.83
C ALA A 69 -5.16 3.60 -14.47
N ALA A 70 -4.66 4.41 -13.53
CA ALA A 70 -3.34 4.25 -12.90
C ALA A 70 -3.49 3.85 -11.42
N PRO A 71 -2.54 3.07 -10.87
CA PRO A 71 -2.55 2.72 -9.46
C PRO A 71 -2.35 3.96 -8.57
N PRO A 72 -2.79 3.91 -7.31
CA PRO A 72 -2.52 4.96 -6.34
C PRO A 72 -1.02 5.06 -6.04
N LYS A 73 -0.58 6.23 -5.57
CA LYS A 73 0.80 6.42 -5.09
C LYS A 73 0.89 5.99 -3.63
N GLY A 74 1.83 5.12 -3.30
CA GLY A 74 2.08 4.67 -1.93
C GLY A 74 3.33 5.30 -1.34
N PHE A 75 3.26 5.67 -0.06
CA PHE A 75 4.37 6.23 0.71
C PHE A 75 4.42 5.58 2.09
N PHE A 76 5.55 5.01 2.48
CA PHE A 76 5.79 4.60 3.85
C PHE A 76 6.13 5.83 4.70
N LEU A 77 5.31 6.08 5.72
CA LEU A 77 5.55 7.10 6.74
C LEU A 77 6.54 6.59 7.80
N THR A 78 6.51 5.30 8.09
CA THR A 78 7.55 4.64 8.89
C THR A 78 8.78 4.41 8.03
N LYS A 79 9.97 4.79 8.51
CA LYS A 79 11.23 4.49 7.82
C LYS A 79 11.38 2.97 7.66
N ILE A 80 11.52 2.54 6.41
CA ILE A 80 11.73 1.14 6.04
C ILE A 80 12.87 1.07 5.04
N PHE A 81 13.78 0.12 5.23
CA PHE A 81 14.82 -0.20 4.26
C PHE A 81 14.30 -1.33 3.36
N HIS A 82 13.93 -0.99 2.14
CA HIS A 82 13.38 -1.94 1.17
C HIS A 82 13.78 -1.50 -0.25
N PRO A 83 14.22 -2.40 -1.15
CA PRO A 83 14.72 -2.03 -2.49
C PRO A 83 13.71 -1.26 -3.35
N ASN A 84 12.43 -1.51 -3.12
CA ASN A 84 11.33 -0.84 -3.83
C ASN A 84 10.78 0.38 -3.10
N VAL A 85 11.42 0.83 -2.01
CA VAL A 85 11.05 2.03 -1.26
C VAL A 85 12.22 3.01 -1.34
N GLY A 86 11.97 4.19 -1.87
CA GLY A 86 12.99 5.22 -1.97
C GLY A 86 13.26 5.91 -0.62
N PRO A 87 14.28 6.78 -0.55
CA PRO A 87 14.71 7.40 0.70
C PRO A 87 13.65 8.28 1.36
N GLY A 88 12.68 8.79 0.59
CA GLY A 88 11.53 9.55 1.10
C GLY A 88 10.34 8.69 1.53
N GLY A 89 10.46 7.37 1.45
CA GLY A 89 9.37 6.43 1.71
C GLY A 89 8.48 6.16 0.50
N GLU A 90 8.71 6.79 -0.65
CA GLU A 90 7.95 6.51 -1.87
C GLU A 90 8.11 5.07 -2.34
N ILE A 91 6.98 4.38 -2.55
CA ILE A 91 6.96 3.05 -3.13
C ILE A 91 7.13 3.18 -4.64
N CYS A 92 8.05 2.39 -5.22
CA CYS A 92 8.28 2.38 -6.65
C CYS A 92 6.99 2.07 -7.40
N VAL A 93 6.56 3.02 -8.24
CA VAL A 93 5.37 2.92 -9.09
C VAL A 93 5.38 1.66 -9.97
N ASN A 94 6.55 1.15 -10.37
CA ASN A 94 6.64 -0.08 -11.15
C ASN A 94 6.12 -1.31 -10.39
N VAL A 95 6.28 -1.35 -9.07
CA VAL A 95 5.74 -2.44 -8.23
C VAL A 95 4.22 -2.39 -8.19
N LEU A 96 3.66 -1.19 -8.10
CA LEU A 96 2.22 -0.98 -8.05
C LEU A 96 1.56 -1.10 -9.44
N LYS A 97 2.30 -0.78 -10.51
CA LYS A 97 1.84 -0.92 -11.91
C LYS A 97 1.90 -2.35 -12.43
N ARG A 98 2.86 -3.16 -11.97
CA ARG A 98 2.96 -4.56 -12.39
C ARG A 98 1.65 -5.26 -12.00
N ASP A 99 0.94 -5.81 -12.98
CA ASP A 99 -0.37 -6.47 -12.83
C ASP A 99 -1.54 -5.56 -12.40
N TRP A 100 -1.39 -4.23 -12.41
CA TRP A 100 -2.49 -3.32 -12.13
C TRP A 100 -3.56 -3.41 -13.23
N LYS A 101 -4.82 -3.54 -12.80
CA LYS A 101 -5.99 -3.37 -13.65
C LYS A 101 -6.90 -2.37 -12.97
N ALA A 102 -7.60 -1.53 -13.73
CA ALA A 102 -8.53 -0.55 -13.16
C ALA A 102 -9.69 -1.17 -12.36
N GLU A 103 -9.91 -2.47 -12.53
CA GLU A 103 -10.88 -3.27 -11.77
C GLU A 103 -10.34 -3.70 -10.40
N LEU A 104 -9.02 -3.68 -10.21
CA LEU A 104 -8.37 -3.98 -8.94
C LEU A 104 -8.44 -2.73 -8.07
N GLY A 105 -9.16 -2.80 -6.96
CA GLY A 105 -9.31 -1.68 -6.03
C GLY A 105 -8.14 -1.54 -5.04
N LEU A 106 -8.32 -0.69 -4.04
CA LEU A 106 -7.39 -0.51 -2.92
C LEU A 106 -7.05 -1.81 -2.20
N ARG A 107 -8.00 -2.76 -2.09
CA ARG A 107 -7.74 -4.06 -1.44
C ARG A 107 -6.54 -4.77 -2.07
N HIS A 108 -6.42 -4.75 -3.39
CA HIS A 108 -5.34 -5.40 -4.10
C HIS A 108 -3.99 -4.73 -3.79
N VAL A 109 -3.95 -3.39 -3.76
CA VAL A 109 -2.76 -2.61 -3.41
C VAL A 109 -2.31 -2.94 -2.00
N LEU A 110 -3.25 -2.96 -1.04
CA LEU A 110 -2.95 -3.25 0.35
C LEU A 110 -2.41 -4.67 0.54
N LEU A 111 -3.01 -5.66 -0.11
CA LEU A 111 -2.51 -7.03 -0.08
C LEU A 111 -1.10 -7.14 -0.69
N ARG A 112 -0.82 -6.39 -1.77
CA ARG A 112 0.53 -6.37 -2.37
C ARG A 112 1.55 -5.68 -1.46
N CYS A 113 1.19 -4.57 -0.83
CA CYS A 113 2.06 -3.88 0.14
C CYS A 113 2.25 -4.67 1.44
N GLY A 114 1.22 -5.35 1.95
CA GLY A 114 1.33 -6.26 3.10
C GLY A 114 2.16 -7.49 2.76
N GLY A 115 2.02 -7.98 1.53
CA GLY A 115 2.88 -9.00 0.95
C GLY A 115 4.27 -8.52 0.56
N MET A 116 4.60 -7.21 0.67
CA MET A 116 5.94 -6.74 0.28
C MET A 116 7.05 -7.34 1.18
N GLY A 117 6.72 -7.81 2.37
CA GLY A 117 7.65 -8.62 3.18
C GLY A 117 8.06 -9.94 2.52
N TYR A 118 7.27 -10.42 1.55
CA TYR A 118 7.47 -11.70 0.85
C TYR A 118 7.93 -11.56 -0.60
N ILE A 119 8.06 -10.35 -1.18
CA ILE A 119 8.66 -10.25 -2.52
C ILE A 119 10.15 -10.56 -2.38
N PRO A 120 10.63 -11.72 -2.87
CA PRO A 120 12.05 -11.91 -2.96
C PRO A 120 12.57 -10.83 -3.89
N PHE A 121 13.66 -10.17 -3.47
CA PHE A 121 14.62 -9.61 -4.42
C PHE A 121 14.69 -10.53 -5.61
N GLY A 122 14.58 -10.01 -6.84
CA GLY A 122 14.68 -10.83 -8.04
C GLY A 122 15.84 -11.83 -7.93
N GLY A 123 15.51 -13.10 -7.67
CA GLY A 123 16.43 -14.23 -7.68
C GLY A 123 17.55 -14.32 -6.63
N VAL A 124 17.56 -13.59 -5.51
CA VAL A 124 18.60 -13.80 -4.47
C VAL A 124 18.03 -14.29 -3.13
N PRO A 125 18.04 -15.60 -2.86
CA PRO A 125 17.50 -16.19 -1.63
C PRO A 125 18.39 -16.01 -0.36
N HIS A 126 19.37 -15.11 -0.33
CA HIS A 126 20.49 -15.20 0.64
C HIS A 126 21.03 -13.89 1.26
N ILE A 127 20.21 -12.87 1.52
CA ILE A 127 20.74 -11.63 2.15
C ILE A 127 19.92 -11.06 3.32
N TRP A 128 19.52 -11.90 4.29
CA TRP A 128 19.10 -11.38 5.61
C TRP A 128 19.62 -12.23 6.78
N GLY A 129 20.67 -13.03 6.57
CA GLY A 129 21.38 -13.77 7.61
C GLY A 129 22.66 -13.06 8.08
N GLY A 130 22.63 -11.74 8.31
CA GLY A 130 23.87 -10.99 8.53
C GLY A 130 23.78 -9.64 9.23
N LEU A 131 22.73 -9.37 10.00
CA LEU A 131 22.73 -8.24 10.95
C LEU A 131 22.22 -8.77 12.29
N TYR A 132 23.13 -9.45 12.99
CA TYR A 132 23.17 -9.49 14.45
C TYR A 132 23.74 -8.17 14.96
#